data_AF-A0AAD7J1R0-F1
#
_entry.id   AF-A0AAD7J1R0-F1
#
_cell.length_a   1.000
_cell.length_b   1.000
_cell.length_c   1.000
_cell.angle_alpha   90.00
_cell.angle_beta   90.00
_cell.angle_gamma   90.00
#
_symmetry.space_group_name_H-M   'P 1'
#
loop_
_entity.id
_entity.type
_entity.pdbx_description
1 polymer ?
#
loop_
_entity_poly.entity_id
_entity_poly.type
_entity_poly.pdbx_seq_one_letter_code
_entity_poly.pdbx_strand_id
1 'polypeptide(L)'
;MGEYRYLWPLPDQYEETTEQIQRYHPGGLHPVHIDERYSSAVGQYRVLHKLGYGSYSHVWFGQTLASPNSRGVVLKLIASQCTGKTNEVEINTYLASRSKEDFGFRNFLFCHDTFQLHGPNGVHNVIVTEPAISLANLPSLGVELDEREVVRQMFHGLSFLHRHGVVHRDLHLGNIAVEFPFLRTSGVNEIMKASRHPICHPCVLSTAVSHPASLPAYLVEKAKFCERFAPLMREEASSIVVKLLDFGCAFRPGTNDVLAAEQGGPCFFLEGTGMCSCPPPS
;
A
#
# COMPACT_ATOMS: atom_id res chain seq x y z
N MET A 1 -6.73 14.87 -28.82
CA MET A 1 -5.82 14.22 -27.85
C MET A 1 -4.91 13.32 -28.65
N GLY A 2 -3.59 13.52 -28.62
CA GLY A 2 -2.66 12.64 -29.33
C GLY A 2 -2.59 11.29 -28.62
N GLU A 3 -2.70 10.19 -29.36
CA GLU A 3 -2.41 8.85 -28.83
C GLU A 3 -0.93 8.78 -28.45
N TYR A 4 -0.63 8.68 -27.16
CA TYR A 4 0.72 8.37 -26.69
C TYR A 4 0.98 6.88 -26.92
N ARG A 5 1.79 6.53 -27.93
CA ARG A 5 2.26 5.15 -28.14
C ARG A 5 3.64 4.97 -27.53
N TYR A 6 3.77 3.99 -26.64
CA TYR A 6 5.02 3.60 -25.99
C TYR A 6 5.86 2.74 -26.93
N LEU A 7 7.17 2.95 -26.91
CA LEU A 7 8.11 2.10 -27.64
C LEU A 7 8.63 0.96 -26.77
N TRP A 8 8.58 1.10 -25.43
CA TRP A 8 9.09 0.12 -24.49
C TRP A 8 8.60 0.38 -23.05
N PRO A 9 8.28 -0.66 -22.25
CA PRO A 9 8.12 -2.05 -22.68
C PRO A 9 6.78 -2.28 -23.42
N LEU A 10 6.69 -3.38 -24.19
CA LEU A 10 5.46 -3.76 -24.91
C LEU A 10 4.34 -4.08 -23.89
N PRO A 11 3.08 -3.67 -24.14
CA PRO A 11 1.96 -3.83 -23.20
C PRO A 11 1.82 -5.27 -22.68
N ASP A 12 1.92 -6.26 -23.56
CA ASP A 12 1.61 -7.65 -23.21
C ASP A 12 2.69 -8.36 -22.38
N GLN A 13 3.90 -7.81 -22.24
CA GLN A 13 5.02 -8.51 -21.59
C GLN A 13 5.19 -8.18 -20.10
N TYR A 14 4.55 -7.11 -19.59
CA TYR A 14 4.81 -6.58 -18.24
C TYR A 14 3.57 -6.09 -17.47
N GLU A 15 2.37 -6.32 -18.00
CA GLU A 15 1.11 -6.00 -17.32
C GLU A 15 0.98 -6.71 -15.96
N GLU A 16 1.72 -7.80 -15.72
CA GLU A 16 1.74 -8.50 -14.42
C GLU A 16 2.66 -7.84 -13.37
N THR A 17 3.70 -7.08 -13.78
CA THR A 17 4.72 -6.56 -12.84
C THR A 17 4.64 -5.06 -12.61
N THR A 18 3.96 -4.32 -13.50
CA THR A 18 3.77 -2.86 -13.42
C THR A 18 2.33 -2.46 -13.76
N GLU A 19 1.82 -1.34 -13.25
CA GLU A 19 0.54 -0.81 -13.69
C GLU A 19 0.62 -0.20 -15.10
N GLN A 20 -0.54 -0.15 -15.74
CA GLN A 20 -0.72 0.53 -17.01
C GLN A 20 -0.37 2.03 -16.90
N ILE A 21 0.49 2.47 -17.80
CA ILE A 21 0.97 3.84 -17.88
C ILE A 21 -0.15 4.86 -18.18
N GLN A 22 -1.24 4.41 -18.81
CA GLN A 22 -2.44 5.21 -19.09
C GLN A 22 -3.11 5.72 -17.82
N ARG A 23 -2.80 5.14 -16.65
CA ARG A 23 -3.30 5.59 -15.34
C ARG A 23 -2.64 6.88 -14.85
N TYR A 24 -1.61 7.36 -15.53
CA TYR A 24 -0.89 8.60 -15.21
C TYR A 24 -1.41 9.74 -16.09
N HIS A 25 -2.41 10.45 -15.58
CA HIS A 25 -3.05 11.60 -16.22
C HIS A 25 -3.59 12.55 -15.14
N PRO A 26 -4.00 13.79 -15.46
CA PRO A 26 -4.72 14.63 -14.52
C PRO A 26 -5.93 13.90 -13.92
N GLY A 27 -5.99 13.77 -12.59
CA GLY A 27 -6.96 12.97 -11.86
C GLY A 27 -6.53 11.51 -11.58
N GLY A 28 -5.52 11.00 -12.28
CA GLY A 28 -5.00 9.63 -12.14
C GLY A 28 -3.98 9.46 -11.00
N LEU A 29 -3.02 8.56 -11.20
CA LEU A 29 -1.93 8.25 -10.26
C LEU A 29 -0.86 9.34 -10.23
N HIS A 30 -0.15 9.49 -9.10
CA HIS A 30 1.00 10.39 -9.00
C HIS A 30 2.26 9.73 -9.58
N PRO A 31 3.07 10.38 -10.43
CA PRO A 31 4.39 9.86 -10.80
C PRO A 31 5.31 9.79 -9.58
N VAL A 32 5.79 8.60 -9.21
CA VAL A 32 6.68 8.38 -8.06
C VAL A 32 8.02 7.84 -8.54
N HIS A 33 9.12 8.34 -7.99
CA HIS A 33 10.47 7.91 -8.33
C HIS A 33 11.21 7.29 -7.14
N ILE A 34 12.12 6.35 -7.42
CA ILE A 34 13.01 5.80 -6.41
C ILE A 34 13.87 6.93 -5.83
N ASP A 35 14.08 6.88 -4.52
CA ASP A 35 14.79 7.88 -3.72
C ASP A 35 14.14 9.26 -3.60
N GLU A 36 12.95 9.41 -4.17
CA GLU A 36 12.14 10.61 -3.97
C GLU A 36 11.82 10.79 -2.49
N ARG A 37 11.78 12.05 -2.04
CA ARG A 37 11.56 12.42 -0.65
C ARG A 37 10.26 13.17 -0.48
N TYR A 38 9.44 12.72 0.46
CA TYR A 38 8.23 13.41 0.86
C TYR A 38 8.37 13.94 2.28
N SER A 39 7.79 15.10 2.53
CA SER A 39 7.74 15.72 3.85
C SER A 39 6.29 15.97 4.23
N SER A 40 5.95 15.65 5.46
CA SER A 40 4.69 15.99 6.10
C SER A 40 4.95 16.82 7.36
N ALA A 41 3.87 17.17 8.07
CA ALA A 41 4.00 17.80 9.38
C ALA A 41 4.61 16.86 10.44
N VAL A 42 4.52 15.54 10.26
CA VAL A 42 4.90 14.53 11.26
C VAL A 42 6.25 13.88 10.94
N GLY A 43 6.66 13.85 9.67
CA GLY A 43 7.89 13.16 9.28
C GLY A 43 8.39 13.45 7.88
N GLN A 44 9.55 12.88 7.59
CA GLN A 44 10.16 12.87 6.27
C GLN A 44 10.37 11.41 5.83
N TYR A 45 10.07 11.14 4.57
CA TYR A 45 10.04 9.81 4.00
C TYR A 45 10.89 9.77 2.73
N ARG A 46 11.58 8.66 2.50
CA ARG A 46 12.27 8.36 1.23
C ARG A 46 11.68 7.10 0.63
N VAL A 47 11.30 7.15 -0.64
CA VAL A 47 10.81 6.01 -1.41
C VAL A 47 11.96 5.09 -1.79
N LEU A 48 11.80 3.78 -1.59
CA LEU A 48 12.88 2.80 -1.79
C LEU A 48 12.51 1.68 -2.76
N HIS A 49 11.26 1.20 -2.73
CA HIS A 49 10.81 0.16 -3.63
C HIS A 49 9.30 0.24 -3.85
N LYS A 50 8.83 -0.17 -5.02
CA LYS A 50 7.40 -0.37 -5.24
C LYS A 50 6.94 -1.71 -4.69
N LEU A 51 5.80 -1.75 -4.03
CA LEU A 51 5.23 -2.96 -3.45
C LEU A 51 3.98 -3.45 -4.17
N GLY A 52 3.29 -2.55 -4.86
CA GLY A 52 2.14 -2.92 -5.67
C GLY A 52 1.29 -1.74 -6.08
N TYR A 53 0.15 -2.08 -6.66
CA TYR A 53 -0.87 -1.15 -7.10
C TYR A 53 -2.21 -1.90 -7.14
N GLY A 54 -3.31 -1.16 -7.02
CA GLY A 54 -4.65 -1.66 -7.28
C GLY A 54 -5.45 -0.59 -8.00
N SER A 55 -6.78 -0.67 -8.02
CA SER A 55 -7.62 0.13 -8.92
C SER A 55 -7.44 1.65 -8.77
N TYR A 56 -7.25 2.14 -7.55
CA TYR A 56 -7.25 3.57 -7.25
C TYR A 56 -6.04 4.07 -6.45
N SER A 57 -5.02 3.24 -6.30
CA SER A 57 -3.81 3.64 -5.58
C SER A 57 -2.62 2.77 -5.97
N HIS A 58 -1.45 3.22 -5.56
CA HIS A 58 -0.20 2.49 -5.68
C HIS A 58 0.64 2.67 -4.41
N VAL A 59 1.51 1.69 -4.18
CA VAL A 59 2.02 1.35 -2.85
C VAL A 59 3.51 1.22 -2.90
N TRP A 60 4.19 1.89 -1.98
CA TRP A 60 5.64 2.02 -1.99
C TRP A 60 6.20 1.73 -0.61
N PHE A 61 7.26 0.93 -0.57
CA PHE A 61 8.12 0.81 0.58
C PHE A 61 9.01 2.03 0.64
N GLY A 62 9.14 2.59 1.83
CA GLY A 62 10.02 3.69 2.11
C GLY A 62 10.64 3.58 3.48
N GLN A 63 11.38 4.63 3.85
CA GLN A 63 11.96 4.76 5.17
C GLN A 63 11.71 6.14 5.74
N THR A 64 11.58 6.22 7.06
CA THR A 64 11.64 7.50 7.76
C THR A 64 13.08 8.04 7.77
N LEU A 65 13.23 9.36 7.62
CA LEU A 65 14.53 10.04 7.64
C LEU A 65 14.91 10.61 9.02
N ALA A 66 14.13 10.29 10.07
CA ALA A 66 14.43 10.68 11.44
C ALA A 66 15.63 9.88 11.97
N SER A 67 16.81 10.50 12.02
CA SER A 67 18.01 9.93 12.64
C SER A 67 17.90 10.01 14.18
N PRO A 68 18.29 8.97 14.96
CA PRO A 68 18.87 7.68 14.57
C PRO A 68 17.84 6.56 14.31
N ASN A 69 16.54 6.87 14.30
CA ASN A 69 15.43 5.90 14.31
C ASN A 69 14.80 5.68 12.93
N SER A 70 15.61 5.56 11.87
CA SER A 70 15.11 5.26 10.52
C SER A 70 14.45 3.90 10.51
N ARG A 71 13.16 3.83 10.15
CA ARG A 71 12.38 2.60 10.10
C ARG A 71 11.68 2.44 8.76
N GLY A 72 11.39 1.20 8.40
CA GLY A 72 10.62 0.87 7.21
C GLY A 72 9.18 1.32 7.37
N VAL A 73 8.61 1.89 6.31
CA VAL A 73 7.22 2.31 6.24
C VAL A 73 6.64 1.96 4.88
N VAL A 74 5.31 1.90 4.81
CA VAL A 74 4.58 1.74 3.56
C VAL A 74 3.82 3.03 3.27
N LEU A 75 3.95 3.57 2.06
CA LEU A 75 3.23 4.73 1.56
C LEU A 75 2.22 4.26 0.52
N LYS A 76 0.93 4.39 0.82
CA LYS A 76 -0.16 4.23 -0.15
C LYS A 76 -0.54 5.62 -0.67
N LEU A 77 -0.33 5.85 -1.96
CA LEU A 77 -0.72 7.09 -2.64
C LEU A 77 -2.02 6.86 -3.40
N ILE A 78 -3.06 7.62 -3.05
CA ILE A 78 -4.39 7.53 -3.65
C ILE A 78 -4.42 8.35 -4.94
N ALA A 79 -5.07 7.83 -5.98
CA ALA A 79 -5.30 8.55 -7.23
C ALA A 79 -6.02 9.88 -6.95
N SER A 80 -5.66 10.93 -7.68
CA SER A 80 -6.12 12.30 -7.40
C SER A 80 -7.64 12.42 -7.43
N GLN A 81 -8.31 11.73 -8.35
CA GLN A 81 -9.76 11.71 -8.47
C GLN A 81 -10.48 11.00 -7.31
N CYS A 82 -9.77 10.21 -6.50
CA CYS A 82 -10.31 9.48 -5.34
C CYS A 82 -9.98 10.17 -4.01
N THR A 83 -9.06 11.14 -4.02
CA THR A 83 -8.72 11.97 -2.86
C THR A 83 -9.96 12.67 -2.30
N GLY A 84 -10.22 12.49 -1.01
CA GLY A 84 -11.39 13.08 -0.33
C GLY A 84 -12.74 12.44 -0.69
N LYS A 85 -12.76 11.35 -1.47
CA LYS A 85 -13.98 10.62 -1.83
C LYS A 85 -14.22 9.36 -1.00
N THR A 86 -13.31 9.03 -0.09
CA THR A 86 -13.46 7.91 0.84
C THR A 86 -13.16 8.37 2.27
N ASN A 87 -13.72 7.65 3.24
CA ASN A 87 -13.45 7.89 4.66
C ASN A 87 -12.13 7.26 5.12
N GLU A 88 -11.30 6.76 4.19
CA GLU A 88 -10.13 5.95 4.51
C GLU A 88 -9.12 6.72 5.38
N VAL A 89 -8.80 7.96 5.01
CA VAL A 89 -7.90 8.83 5.79
C VAL A 89 -8.50 9.11 7.16
N GLU A 90 -9.77 9.51 7.23
CA GLU A 90 -10.45 9.82 8.49
C GLU A 90 -10.45 8.63 9.45
N ILE A 91 -10.79 7.44 8.95
CA ILE A 91 -10.85 6.21 9.76
C ILE A 91 -9.45 5.80 10.21
N ASN A 92 -8.45 5.84 9.33
CA ASN A 92 -7.07 5.54 9.71
C ASN A 92 -6.56 6.49 10.80
N THR A 93 -6.76 7.80 10.64
CA THR A 93 -6.37 8.79 11.65
C THR A 93 -7.13 8.59 12.97
N TYR A 94 -8.44 8.32 12.90
CA TYR A 94 -9.28 8.10 14.08
C TYR A 94 -8.86 6.86 14.90
N LEU A 95 -8.62 5.74 14.22
CA LEU A 95 -8.18 4.49 14.85
C LEU A 95 -6.77 4.62 15.43
N ALA A 96 -5.85 5.26 14.70
CA ALA A 96 -4.48 5.50 15.16
C ALA A 96 -4.42 6.39 16.41
N SER A 97 -5.44 7.24 16.64
CA SER A 97 -5.52 8.11 17.81
C SER A 97 -6.11 7.43 19.06
N ARG A 98 -6.46 6.14 19.00
CA ARG A 98 -7.00 5.40 20.15
C ARG A 98 -5.88 4.94 21.10
N SER A 99 -6.26 4.45 22.29
CA SER A 99 -5.31 3.99 23.29
C SER A 99 -4.60 2.72 22.82
N LYS A 100 -3.28 2.67 23.01
CA LYS A 100 -2.47 1.48 22.66
C LYS A 100 -2.74 0.30 23.59
N GLU A 101 -3.29 0.60 24.76
CA GLU A 101 -3.68 -0.33 25.81
C GLU A 101 -5.03 -1.00 25.51
N ASP A 102 -5.79 -0.49 24.54
CA ASP A 102 -7.06 -1.09 24.15
C ASP A 102 -6.87 -2.49 23.57
N PHE A 103 -7.71 -3.41 24.05
CA PHE A 103 -7.70 -4.78 23.56
C PHE A 103 -7.99 -4.82 22.05
N GLY A 104 -7.08 -5.43 21.29
CA GLY A 104 -7.16 -5.53 19.84
C GLY A 104 -6.58 -4.34 19.07
N PHE A 105 -6.07 -3.30 19.76
CA PHE A 105 -5.43 -2.15 19.11
C PHE A 105 -4.30 -2.57 18.16
N ARG A 106 -3.47 -3.54 18.55
CA ARG A 106 -2.38 -4.01 17.69
C ARG A 106 -2.83 -4.77 16.43
N ASN A 107 -4.12 -5.10 16.31
CA ASN A 107 -4.67 -5.98 15.29
C ASN A 107 -5.35 -5.25 14.11
N PHE A 108 -5.05 -3.97 13.93
CA PHE A 108 -5.24 -3.26 12.66
C PHE A 108 -3.91 -2.70 12.17
N LEU A 109 -3.78 -2.44 10.88
CA LEU A 109 -2.59 -1.86 10.30
C LEU A 109 -2.44 -0.42 10.80
N PHE A 110 -1.44 -0.17 11.63
CA PHE A 110 -1.31 1.13 12.28
C PHE A 110 -0.88 2.21 11.27
N CYS A 111 -1.65 3.28 11.20
CA CYS A 111 -1.34 4.46 10.41
C CYS A 111 -0.45 5.42 11.21
N HIS A 112 0.75 5.68 10.70
CA HIS A 112 1.72 6.58 11.30
C HIS A 112 1.52 8.04 10.93
N ASP A 113 1.02 8.28 9.72
CA ASP A 113 0.88 9.63 9.18
C ASP A 113 -0.07 9.62 7.98
N THR A 114 -0.69 10.78 7.76
CA THR A 114 -1.51 11.04 6.59
C THR A 114 -1.25 12.46 6.10
N PHE A 115 -1.01 12.64 4.81
CA PHE A 115 -0.77 13.97 4.25
C PHE A 115 -1.26 14.08 2.80
N GLN A 116 -1.34 15.30 2.29
CA GLN A 116 -1.66 15.57 0.90
C GLN A 116 -0.40 15.89 0.11
N LEU A 117 -0.22 15.18 -1.00
CA LEU A 117 0.86 15.42 -1.97
C LEU A 117 0.29 16.16 -3.18
N HIS A 118 0.85 17.34 -3.46
CA HIS A 118 0.50 18.12 -4.64
C HIS A 118 1.43 17.74 -5.78
N GLY A 119 0.86 17.14 -6.82
CA GLY A 119 1.60 16.66 -7.98
C GLY A 119 1.03 17.15 -9.30
N PRO A 120 1.68 16.77 -10.42
CA PRO A 120 1.26 17.16 -11.76
C PRO A 120 -0.12 16.60 -12.14
N ASN A 121 -0.56 15.53 -11.47
CA ASN A 121 -1.85 14.89 -11.70
C ASN A 121 -2.94 15.31 -10.70
N GLY A 122 -2.66 16.29 -9.83
CA GLY A 122 -3.58 16.87 -8.85
C GLY A 122 -3.14 16.60 -7.41
N VAL A 123 -4.12 16.46 -6.50
CA VAL A 123 -3.87 16.29 -5.07
C VAL A 123 -4.09 14.85 -4.67
N HIS A 124 -3.11 14.25 -4.00
CA HIS A 124 -3.12 12.84 -3.65
C HIS A 124 -3.09 12.70 -2.13
N ASN A 125 -4.09 12.02 -1.55
CA ASN A 125 -3.98 11.56 -0.17
C ASN A 125 -2.91 10.48 -0.08
N VAL A 126 -2.01 10.62 0.88
CA VAL A 126 -0.96 9.64 1.20
C VAL A 126 -1.23 9.10 2.60
N ILE A 127 -1.27 7.78 2.72
CA ILE A 127 -1.41 7.07 3.99
C ILE A 127 -0.10 6.35 4.26
N VAL A 128 0.54 6.64 5.39
CA VAL A 128 1.79 6.01 5.82
C VAL A 128 1.51 5.01 6.92
N THR A 129 1.90 3.75 6.72
CA THR A 129 1.65 2.66 7.67
C THR A 129 2.91 1.88 8.01
N GLU A 130 2.81 1.01 9.00
CA GLU A 130 3.80 -0.05 9.22
C GLU A 130 3.80 -1.06 8.05
N PRO A 131 4.92 -1.76 7.78
CA PRO A 131 4.95 -2.85 6.81
C PRO A 131 4.24 -4.11 7.30
N ALA A 132 3.47 -4.75 6.42
CA ALA A 132 2.85 -6.04 6.68
C ALA A 132 2.73 -6.87 5.38
N ILE A 133 2.53 -8.18 5.52
CA ILE A 133 2.46 -9.13 4.41
C ILE A 133 1.04 -9.68 4.32
N SER A 134 0.42 -9.61 3.13
CA SER A 134 -0.92 -10.18 2.94
C SER A 134 -0.93 -11.66 3.31
N LEU A 135 -1.95 -12.07 4.06
CA LEU A 135 -2.21 -13.48 4.35
C LEU A 135 -2.38 -14.27 3.05
N ALA A 136 -2.94 -13.64 1.99
CA ALA A 136 -3.14 -14.26 0.69
C ALA A 136 -1.84 -14.69 -0.03
N ASN A 137 -0.68 -14.12 0.30
CA ASN A 137 0.58 -14.52 -0.36
C ASN A 137 1.32 -15.64 0.37
N LEU A 138 1.06 -15.83 1.66
CA LEU A 138 1.81 -16.80 2.47
C LEU A 138 1.79 -18.22 1.90
N PRO A 139 0.67 -18.73 1.35
CA PRO A 139 0.67 -20.05 0.73
C PRO A 139 1.66 -20.19 -0.43
N SER A 140 1.80 -19.15 -1.28
CA SER A 140 2.75 -19.17 -2.40
C SER A 140 4.22 -19.17 -1.94
N LEU A 141 4.48 -18.78 -0.70
CA LEU A 141 5.79 -18.75 -0.07
C LEU A 141 6.08 -20.00 0.77
N GLY A 142 5.13 -20.96 0.84
CA GLY A 142 5.22 -22.13 1.70
C GLY A 142 5.22 -21.79 3.19
N VAL A 143 4.64 -20.65 3.57
CA VAL A 143 4.51 -20.23 4.97
C VAL A 143 3.14 -20.67 5.48
N GLU A 144 3.14 -21.65 6.38
CA GLU A 144 1.94 -22.12 7.07
C GLU A 144 1.82 -21.42 8.43
N LEU A 145 0.62 -20.92 8.72
CA LEU A 145 0.29 -20.30 10.01
C LEU A 145 -0.75 -21.14 10.74
N ASP A 146 -0.79 -21.01 12.07
CA ASP A 146 -1.89 -21.56 12.86
C ASP A 146 -3.18 -20.76 12.56
N GLU A 147 -4.09 -21.39 11.80
CA GLU A 147 -5.37 -20.80 11.41
C GLU A 147 -6.21 -20.37 12.62
N ARG A 148 -6.16 -21.13 13.72
CA ARG A 148 -6.92 -20.78 14.94
C ARG A 148 -6.41 -19.49 15.54
N GLU A 149 -5.09 -19.32 15.57
CA GLU A 149 -4.45 -18.11 16.06
C GLU A 149 -4.75 -16.92 15.13
N VAL A 150 -4.72 -17.13 13.81
CA VAL A 150 -5.07 -16.11 12.83
C VAL A 150 -6.50 -15.61 13.03
N VAL A 151 -7.46 -16.54 13.09
CA VAL A 151 -8.89 -16.23 13.29
C VAL A 151 -9.10 -15.53 14.64
N ARG A 152 -8.46 -16.00 15.70
CA ARG A 152 -8.55 -15.39 17.04
C ARG A 152 -8.08 -13.94 17.02
N GLN A 153 -6.91 -13.66 16.44
CA GLN A 153 -6.37 -12.31 16.34
C GLN A 153 -7.21 -11.41 15.40
N MET A 154 -7.75 -11.96 14.31
CA MET A 154 -8.71 -11.25 13.46
C MET A 154 -9.93 -10.78 14.27
N PHE A 155 -10.50 -11.64 15.11
CA PHE A 155 -11.62 -11.26 16.00
C PHE A 155 -11.22 -10.23 17.06
N HIS A 156 -9.97 -10.22 17.52
CA HIS A 156 -9.49 -9.14 18.39
C HIS A 156 -9.53 -7.79 17.67
N GLY A 157 -9.02 -7.74 16.43
CA GLY A 157 -9.07 -6.54 15.60
C GLY A 157 -10.50 -6.08 15.32
N LEU A 158 -11.40 -7.00 14.94
CA LEU A 158 -12.81 -6.68 14.72
C LEU A 158 -13.51 -6.18 15.99
N SER A 159 -13.22 -6.81 17.15
CA SER A 159 -13.76 -6.34 18.43
C SER A 159 -13.31 -4.91 18.73
N PHE A 160 -12.04 -4.59 18.48
CA PHE A 160 -11.50 -3.25 18.63
C PHE A 160 -12.20 -2.24 17.70
N LEU A 161 -12.34 -2.56 16.41
CA LEU A 161 -13.04 -1.70 15.44
C LEU A 161 -14.48 -1.43 15.87
N HIS A 162 -15.23 -2.48 16.19
CA HIS A 162 -16.65 -2.37 16.55
C HIS A 162 -16.87 -1.59 17.86
N ARG A 163 -16.00 -1.76 18.87
CA ARG A 163 -16.04 -0.95 20.10
C ARG A 163 -15.85 0.54 19.83
N HIS A 164 -15.09 0.87 18.79
CA HIS A 164 -14.85 2.24 18.34
C HIS A 164 -15.86 2.75 17.31
N GLY A 165 -16.90 1.96 17.04
CA GLY A 165 -17.97 2.30 16.10
C GLY A 165 -17.58 2.16 14.63
N VAL A 166 -16.47 1.49 14.31
CA VAL A 166 -16.02 1.31 12.93
C VAL A 166 -16.44 -0.08 12.42
N VAL A 167 -17.12 -0.12 11.28
CA VAL A 167 -17.47 -1.34 10.55
C VAL A 167 -16.58 -1.40 9.30
N HIS A 168 -15.85 -2.50 9.12
CA HIS A 168 -14.88 -2.63 8.03
C HIS A 168 -15.51 -2.73 6.63
N ARG A 169 -16.63 -3.45 6.51
CA ARG A 169 -17.42 -3.68 5.28
C ARG A 169 -16.71 -4.38 4.10
N ASP A 170 -15.47 -4.83 4.24
CA ASP A 170 -14.73 -5.48 3.14
C ASP A 170 -13.70 -6.51 3.67
N LEU A 171 -14.16 -7.42 4.53
CA LEU A 171 -13.27 -8.40 5.14
C LEU A 171 -13.10 -9.63 4.24
N HIS A 172 -11.90 -9.84 3.72
CA HIS A 172 -11.48 -11.02 2.97
C HIS A 172 -9.98 -11.27 3.17
N LEU A 173 -9.44 -12.41 2.69
CA LEU A 173 -8.03 -12.79 2.90
C LEU A 173 -7.03 -11.79 2.31
N GLY A 174 -7.45 -10.97 1.34
CA GLY A 174 -6.64 -9.86 0.85
C GLY A 174 -6.52 -8.78 1.92
N ASN A 175 -7.62 -8.36 2.55
CA ASN A 175 -7.64 -7.33 3.60
C ASN A 175 -7.20 -7.83 5.00
N ILE A 176 -6.54 -8.98 5.05
CA ILE A 176 -5.89 -9.50 6.25
C ILE A 176 -4.40 -9.66 5.95
N ALA A 177 -3.57 -9.08 6.80
CA ALA A 177 -2.13 -9.24 6.74
C ALA A 177 -1.55 -9.74 8.05
N VAL A 178 -0.28 -10.09 7.99
CA VAL A 178 0.53 -10.47 9.13
C VAL A 178 1.77 -9.60 9.19
N GLU A 179 2.09 -9.19 10.41
CA GLU A 179 3.32 -8.51 10.74
C GLU A 179 4.25 -9.51 11.43
N PHE A 180 5.35 -9.85 10.76
CA PHE A 180 6.40 -10.70 11.31
C PHE A 180 7.36 -9.87 12.19
N PRO A 181 7.90 -10.43 13.29
CA PRO A 181 8.90 -9.79 14.12
C PRO A 181 10.05 -9.11 13.35
N PHE A 182 10.60 -9.76 12.32
CA PHE A 182 11.71 -9.19 11.56
C PHE A 182 11.37 -7.85 10.89
N LEU A 183 10.11 -7.58 10.53
CA LEU A 183 9.70 -6.31 9.92
C LEU A 183 9.79 -5.13 10.89
N ARG A 184 9.73 -5.40 12.21
CA ARG A 184 9.92 -4.38 13.27
C ARG A 184 11.38 -4.20 13.64
N THR A 185 12.12 -5.31 13.71
CA THR A 185 13.47 -5.34 14.30
C THR A 185 14.58 -5.13 13.27
N SER A 186 14.33 -5.51 12.01
CA SER A 186 15.34 -5.39 10.96
C SER A 186 15.47 -3.92 10.55
N GLY A 187 16.72 -3.44 10.52
CA GLY A 187 17.02 -2.14 9.93
C GLY A 187 16.64 -2.12 8.44
N VAL A 188 16.21 -0.96 7.95
CA VAL A 188 15.84 -0.80 6.54
C VAL A 188 16.96 -1.26 5.60
N ASN A 189 18.21 -1.00 5.95
CA ASN A 189 19.35 -1.44 5.14
C ASN A 189 19.43 -2.97 5.00
N GLU A 190 19.11 -3.73 6.04
CA GLU A 190 19.12 -5.20 5.97
C GLU A 190 17.97 -5.70 5.11
N ILE A 191 16.81 -5.09 5.28
CA ILE A 191 15.65 -5.30 4.42
C ILE A 191 16.01 -5.06 2.94
N MET A 192 16.66 -3.93 2.66
CA MET A 192 17.03 -3.53 1.30
C MET A 192 18.16 -4.40 0.71
N LYS A 193 19.15 -4.81 1.51
CA LYS A 193 20.21 -5.74 1.07
C LYS A 193 19.64 -7.10 0.65
N ALA A 194 18.63 -7.57 1.35
CA ALA A 194 17.95 -8.81 1.00
C ALA A 194 17.05 -8.65 -0.24
N SER A 195 16.53 -7.45 -0.51
CA SER A 195 15.80 -7.14 -1.74
C SER A 195 16.72 -7.05 -2.96
N ARG A 196 16.19 -7.32 -4.16
CA ARG A 196 16.88 -6.96 -5.41
C ARG A 196 16.76 -5.44 -5.61
N HIS A 197 17.70 -4.86 -6.35
CA HIS A 197 17.57 -3.46 -6.76
C HIS A 197 16.28 -3.25 -7.55
N PRO A 198 15.58 -2.12 -7.38
CA PRO A 198 14.36 -1.83 -8.13
C PRO A 198 14.61 -1.90 -9.64
N ILE A 199 13.79 -2.69 -10.34
CA ILE A 199 13.82 -2.78 -11.79
C ILE A 199 12.95 -1.64 -12.34
N CYS A 200 13.56 -0.77 -13.13
CA CYS A 200 12.91 0.42 -13.69
C CYS A 200 12.84 0.31 -15.22
N HIS A 201 11.64 0.54 -15.76
CA HIS A 201 11.33 0.51 -17.17
C HIS A 201 11.15 1.94 -17.69
N PRO A 202 12.10 2.49 -18.47
CA PRO A 202 12.00 3.84 -18.98
C PRO A 202 10.72 4.06 -19.78
N CYS A 203 10.00 5.14 -19.48
CA CYS A 203 8.83 5.55 -20.23
C CYS A 203 9.28 6.42 -21.41
N VAL A 204 9.34 5.84 -22.62
CA VAL A 204 9.75 6.57 -23.82
C VAL A 204 8.54 6.91 -24.69
N LEU A 205 8.34 8.21 -24.93
CA LEU A 205 7.29 8.71 -25.80
C LEU A 205 7.75 8.72 -27.25
N SER A 206 6.95 8.13 -28.13
CA SER A 206 7.27 8.05 -29.57
C SER A 206 7.26 9.40 -30.30
N THR A 207 6.52 10.40 -29.80
CA THR A 207 6.20 11.62 -30.55
C THR A 207 6.45 12.92 -29.78
N ALA A 208 6.86 12.85 -28.51
CA ALA A 208 6.94 14.05 -27.67
C ALA A 208 8.32 14.71 -27.76
N VAL A 209 8.33 16.03 -27.98
CA VAL A 209 9.54 16.88 -27.91
C VAL A 209 10.05 17.02 -26.47
N SER A 210 9.17 16.80 -25.47
CA SER A 210 9.50 16.82 -24.04
C SER A 210 8.59 15.87 -23.25
N HIS A 211 9.09 15.35 -22.12
CA HIS A 211 8.33 14.42 -21.27
C HIS A 211 7.30 15.17 -20.42
N PRO A 212 5.98 14.90 -20.54
CA PRO A 212 4.96 15.55 -19.73
C PRO A 212 5.17 15.24 -18.25
N ALA A 213 5.05 16.26 -17.39
CA ALA A 213 5.16 16.09 -15.94
C ALA A 213 4.13 15.10 -15.38
N SER A 214 2.97 14.93 -16.06
CA SER A 214 1.94 13.96 -15.67
C SER A 214 2.39 12.50 -15.78
N LEU A 215 3.45 12.20 -16.54
CA LEU A 215 3.95 10.86 -16.76
C LEU A 215 5.23 10.61 -15.95
N PRO A 216 5.40 9.42 -15.38
CA PRO A 216 6.67 9.05 -14.75
C PRO A 216 7.77 8.91 -15.80
N ALA A 217 9.01 9.16 -15.38
CA ALA A 217 10.19 8.95 -16.23
C ALA A 217 10.43 7.44 -16.49
N TYR A 218 10.00 6.60 -15.54
CA TYR A 218 10.06 5.15 -15.62
C TYR A 218 8.96 4.52 -14.77
N LEU A 219 8.49 3.33 -15.16
CA LEU A 219 7.69 2.47 -14.28
C LEU A 219 8.63 1.60 -13.46
N VAL A 220 8.27 1.33 -12.20
CA VAL A 220 9.03 0.42 -11.34
C VAL A 220 8.27 -0.90 -11.24
N GLU A 221 8.97 -2.02 -11.37
CA GLU A 221 8.39 -3.34 -11.09
C GLU A 221 8.08 -3.51 -9.60
N LYS A 222 7.00 -4.23 -9.33
CA LYS A 222 6.68 -4.66 -7.98
C LYS A 222 7.82 -5.51 -7.39
N ALA A 223 8.20 -5.21 -6.15
CA ALA A 223 9.20 -5.97 -5.41
C ALA A 223 8.80 -7.44 -5.28
N LYS A 224 9.77 -8.33 -5.43
CA LYS A 224 9.70 -9.73 -4.97
C LYS A 224 10.28 -9.86 -3.56
N PHE A 225 9.75 -9.04 -2.66
CA PHE A 225 10.24 -8.92 -1.30
C PHE A 225 10.10 -10.23 -0.52
N CYS A 226 8.96 -10.91 -0.63
CA CYS A 226 8.59 -11.98 0.27
C CYS A 226 9.31 -13.30 -0.05
N GLU A 227 9.64 -13.57 -1.33
CA GLU A 227 10.39 -14.77 -1.75
C GLU A 227 11.71 -14.93 -0.98
N ARG A 228 12.41 -13.82 -0.69
CA ARG A 228 13.71 -13.80 0.01
C ARG A 228 13.58 -14.06 1.51
N PHE A 229 12.49 -13.61 2.13
CA PHE A 229 12.27 -13.72 3.57
C PHE A 229 11.45 -14.96 3.96
N ALA A 230 10.99 -15.76 3.00
CA ALA A 230 10.20 -16.96 3.26
C ALA A 230 10.82 -17.92 4.30
N PRO A 231 12.15 -18.16 4.36
CA PRO A 231 12.76 -18.94 5.45
C PRO A 231 12.53 -18.32 6.84
N LEU A 232 12.78 -17.02 6.98
CA LEU A 232 12.62 -16.29 8.23
C LEU A 232 11.14 -16.20 8.64
N MET A 233 10.22 -16.03 7.69
CA MET A 233 8.79 -16.06 7.95
C MET A 233 8.33 -17.41 8.50
N ARG A 234 8.88 -18.52 8.00
CA ARG A 234 8.59 -19.87 8.52
C ARG A 234 9.10 -20.04 9.94
N GLU A 235 10.29 -19.52 10.25
CA GLU A 235 10.85 -19.54 11.61
C GLU A 235 10.01 -18.70 12.59
N GLU A 236 9.50 -17.55 12.15
CA GLU A 236 8.75 -16.62 12.97
C GLU A 236 7.22 -16.82 12.95
N ALA A 237 6.72 -17.85 12.25
CA ALA A 237 5.28 -18.10 12.02
C ALA A 237 4.43 -18.14 13.30
N SER A 238 5.00 -18.57 14.42
CA SER A 238 4.33 -18.64 15.73
C SER A 238 4.26 -17.30 16.47
N SER A 239 4.97 -16.28 16.01
CA SER A 239 5.13 -14.97 16.67
C SER A 239 4.52 -13.80 15.88
N ILE A 240 3.64 -14.12 14.92
CA ILE A 240 2.98 -13.15 14.05
C ILE A 240 1.93 -12.31 14.77
N VAL A 241 1.71 -11.10 14.27
CA VAL A 241 0.56 -10.26 14.63
C VAL A 241 -0.34 -10.10 13.40
N VAL A 242 -1.60 -10.51 13.49
CA VAL A 242 -2.59 -10.30 12.42
C VAL A 242 -3.02 -8.84 12.40
N LYS A 243 -3.11 -8.26 11.21
CA LYS A 243 -3.49 -6.88 10.93
C LYS A 243 -4.68 -6.84 9.98
N LEU A 244 -5.75 -6.16 10.39
CA LEU A 244 -6.82 -5.74 9.48
C LEU A 244 -6.34 -4.55 8.63
N LEU A 245 -6.62 -4.60 7.34
CA LEU A 245 -6.12 -3.66 6.32
C LEU A 245 -7.28 -3.02 5.57
N ASP A 246 -6.97 -1.96 4.85
CA ASP A 246 -7.87 -1.34 3.87
C ASP A 246 -9.22 -0.87 4.43
N PHE A 247 -9.18 0.35 4.93
CA PHE A 247 -10.34 1.06 5.43
C PHE A 247 -11.04 1.88 4.33
N GLY A 248 -10.73 1.64 3.05
CA GLY A 248 -11.35 2.34 1.91
C GLY A 248 -12.87 2.20 1.88
N CYS A 249 -13.36 1.01 2.26
CA CYS A 249 -14.77 0.70 2.39
C CYS A 249 -15.28 0.85 3.83
N ALA A 250 -14.45 1.19 4.82
CA ALA A 250 -14.91 1.22 6.20
C ALA A 250 -15.86 2.39 6.48
N PHE A 251 -16.64 2.25 7.55
CA PHE A 251 -17.68 3.21 7.92
C PHE A 251 -17.80 3.37 9.42
N ARG A 252 -18.13 4.57 9.85
CA ARG A 252 -18.46 4.89 11.23
C ARG A 252 -19.84 5.55 11.29
N PRO A 253 -20.87 4.90 11.87
CA PRO A 253 -22.20 5.50 11.97
C PRO A 253 -22.18 6.84 12.70
N GLY A 254 -22.84 7.86 12.14
CA GLY A 254 -22.98 9.19 12.73
C GLY A 254 -21.96 10.25 12.27
N THR A 255 -21.06 9.93 11.34
CA THR A 255 -20.25 10.93 10.60
C THR A 255 -20.89 11.21 9.23
N ASN A 256 -20.63 12.39 8.65
CA ASN A 256 -21.19 12.78 7.35
C ASN A 256 -20.79 11.78 6.26
N ASP A 257 -21.78 11.17 5.61
CA ASP A 257 -21.58 10.13 4.59
C ASP A 257 -20.84 10.69 3.36
N VAL A 258 -19.64 10.16 3.09
CA VAL A 258 -19.02 10.19 1.77
C VAL A 258 -19.15 8.79 1.20
N LEU A 259 -19.89 8.65 0.10
CA LEU A 259 -20.18 7.37 -0.57
C LEU A 259 -18.89 6.55 -0.75
N ALA A 260 -18.93 5.27 -0.38
CA ALA A 260 -17.82 4.34 -0.62
C ALA A 260 -17.53 4.29 -2.13
N ALA A 261 -16.26 4.45 -2.51
CA ALA A 261 -15.83 4.22 -3.89
C ALA A 261 -16.12 2.75 -4.26
N GLU A 262 -16.66 2.53 -5.46
CA GLU A 262 -16.90 1.19 -6.00
C GLU A 262 -15.63 0.34 -5.95
N GLN A 263 -15.82 -0.91 -5.49
CA GLN A 263 -14.82 -1.96 -5.21
C GLN A 263 -13.43 -1.72 -5.83
N GLY A 264 -12.45 -1.36 -4.99
CA GLY A 264 -11.03 -1.33 -5.36
C GLY A 264 -10.27 -2.39 -4.57
N GLY A 265 -9.59 -3.29 -5.27
CA GLY A 265 -8.76 -4.33 -4.65
C GLY A 265 -7.61 -3.79 -3.81
N PRO A 266 -7.04 -4.61 -2.91
CA PRO A 266 -6.26 -4.09 -1.81
C PRO A 266 -4.84 -3.62 -2.18
N CYS A 267 -4.43 -2.51 -1.58
CA CYS A 267 -3.23 -1.75 -1.94
C CYS A 267 -2.33 -1.43 -0.73
N PHE A 268 -2.05 -2.39 0.16
CA PHE A 268 -1.24 -2.12 1.37
C PHE A 268 -0.05 -3.05 1.59
N PHE A 269 0.22 -3.96 0.67
CA PHE A 269 1.10 -5.08 0.97
C PHE A 269 2.52 -4.89 0.48
N LEU A 270 3.45 -5.60 1.12
CA LEU A 270 4.79 -5.88 0.58
C LEU A 270 4.75 -6.72 -0.71
N GLU A 271 3.73 -7.56 -0.91
CA GLU A 271 3.38 -8.23 -2.18
C GLU A 271 1.85 -8.47 -2.25
N GLY A 272 1.24 -8.52 -3.43
CA GLY A 272 -0.10 -9.08 -3.69
C GLY A 272 -0.49 -8.97 -5.18
N THR A 273 -1.12 -9.99 -5.76
CA THR A 273 -1.59 -10.06 -7.16
C THR A 273 -3.06 -9.67 -7.32
N GLY A 274 -3.57 -8.79 -6.45
CA GLY A 274 -4.97 -8.37 -6.44
C GLY A 274 -5.34 -7.47 -7.61
N MET A 275 -5.32 -7.99 -8.84
CA MET A 275 -6.07 -7.44 -9.95
C MET A 275 -7.56 -7.62 -9.64
N CYS A 276 -8.20 -6.58 -9.11
CA CYS A 276 -9.64 -6.41 -9.33
C CYS A 276 -9.80 -5.96 -10.78
N SER A 277 -10.08 -6.90 -11.67
CA SER A 277 -10.64 -6.64 -12.98
C SER A 277 -12.03 -6.03 -12.80
N CYS A 278 -12.11 -4.70 -12.80
CA CYS A 278 -13.38 -4.02 -13.02
C CYS A 278 -13.72 -4.14 -14.52
N PRO A 279 -14.89 -4.65 -14.91
CA PRO A 279 -15.36 -4.51 -16.28
C PRO A 279 -15.56 -3.01 -16.58
N PRO A 280 -15.32 -2.55 -17.81
CA PRO A 280 -15.60 -1.17 -18.17
C PRO A 280 -17.10 -0.88 -18.01
N PRO A 281 -17.49 0.33 -17.59
CA PRO A 281 -18.90 0.71 -17.55
C PRO A 281 -19.49 0.58 -18.96
N SER A 282 -20.65 -0.08 -19.01
CA SER A 282 -21.49 -0.26 -20.21
C SER A 282 -21.94 1.06 -20.82
#